data_AF-A0A6L7A151-F1
#
_entry.id   AF-A0A6L7A151-F1
#
_cell.length_a   1.000
_cell.length_b   1.000
_cell.length_c   1.000
_cell.angle_alpha   90.00
_cell.angle_beta   90.00
_cell.angle_gamma   90.00
#
_symmetry.space_group_name_H-M   'P 1'
#
loop_
_entity.id
_entity.type
_entity.pdbx_description
1 polymer ?
#
loop_
_entity_poly.entity_id
_entity_poly.type
_entity_poly.pdbx_seq_one_letter_code
_entity_poly.pdbx_strand_id
1 'polypeptide(L)'
;ATHLNHLISQHAAELFGRQEAQQLLDRVAQEMPKLTEDLVPGVVTLTTLHKVLQNLLDEKVPIRDMRTILETLAEHAPIQSDPHELTAVVRVALGRAITQQWFPGKDEVHVIGLDTPLERLLLQALQGGGGLEPGLADRLLAQTQEALSRQEMLGAPPVLLVNHALRPLLSRFLRRSLPQLVVLSNLELSDNRHIRMTATIGGK
;
A
#
# COMPACT_ATOMS: atom_id res chain seq x y z
N ALA A 1 3.67 25.75 -10.87
CA ALA A 1 3.00 25.21 -9.67
C ALA A 1 2.75 23.70 -9.77
N THR A 2 2.16 23.18 -10.87
CA THR A 2 1.86 21.75 -11.06
C THR A 2 3.08 20.82 -11.03
N HIS A 3 4.19 21.21 -11.66
CA HIS A 3 5.43 20.42 -11.66
C HIS A 3 6.04 20.23 -10.27
N LEU A 4 6.03 21.28 -9.43
CA LEU A 4 6.54 21.20 -8.05
C LEU A 4 5.68 20.27 -7.19
N ASN A 5 4.35 20.38 -7.27
CA ASN A 5 3.44 19.49 -6.54
C ASN A 5 3.60 18.03 -6.95
N HIS A 6 3.85 17.77 -8.24
CA HIS A 6 4.13 16.43 -8.73
C HIS A 6 5.42 15.86 -8.11
N LEU A 7 6.51 16.62 -8.12
CA LEU A 7 7.78 16.20 -7.52
C LEU A 7 7.67 15.99 -6.00
N ILE A 8 6.97 16.88 -5.29
CA ILE A 8 6.75 16.72 -3.84
C ILE A 8 5.97 15.43 -3.55
N SER A 9 4.94 15.15 -4.34
CA SER A 9 4.12 13.94 -4.15
C SER A 9 4.87 12.67 -4.53
N GLN A 10 5.74 12.74 -5.55
CA GLN A 10 6.58 11.62 -5.98
C GLN A 10 7.66 11.29 -4.94
N HIS A 11 8.24 12.31 -4.30
CA HIS A 11 9.32 12.15 -3.32
C HIS A 11 8.86 12.35 -1.87
N ALA A 12 7.57 12.14 -1.59
CA ALA A 12 7.00 12.42 -0.27
C ALA A 12 7.67 11.57 0.82
N ALA A 13 8.04 10.34 0.52
CA ALA A 13 8.71 9.43 1.47
C ALA A 13 10.14 9.87 1.79
N GLU A 14 10.88 10.39 0.81
CA GLU A 14 12.24 10.90 0.99
C GLU A 14 12.27 12.26 1.68
N LEU A 15 11.26 13.10 1.42
CA LEU A 15 11.08 14.40 2.08
C LEU A 15 10.58 14.25 3.52
N PHE A 16 9.99 13.10 3.88
CA PHE A 16 9.52 12.82 5.23
C PHE A 16 10.63 12.17 6.07
N GLY A 17 11.47 13.01 6.66
CA GLY A 17 12.57 12.60 7.54
C GLY A 17 12.14 12.38 8.98
N ARG A 18 13.14 12.08 9.83
CA ARG A 18 12.94 11.92 11.28
C ARG A 18 12.45 13.20 11.93
N GLN A 19 12.88 14.36 11.44
CA GLN A 19 12.46 15.67 11.94
C GLN A 19 10.96 15.89 11.67
N GLU A 20 10.50 15.63 10.45
CA GLU A 20 9.09 15.77 10.08
C GLU A 20 8.21 14.79 10.86
N ALA A 21 8.70 13.56 11.08
CA ALA A 21 8.01 12.58 11.91
C ALA A 21 7.86 13.04 13.37
N GLN A 22 8.91 13.63 13.96
CA GLN A 22 8.84 14.19 15.31
C GLN A 22 7.86 15.37 15.36
N GLN A 23 7.94 16.32 14.43
CA GLN A 23 7.04 17.46 14.37
C GLN A 23 5.57 17.05 14.20
N LEU A 24 5.32 16.02 13.38
CA LEU A 24 3.98 15.46 13.22
C LEU A 24 3.51 14.82 14.54
N LEU A 25 4.35 14.04 15.21
CA LEU A 25 4.01 13.42 16.49
C LEU A 25 3.72 14.47 17.55
N ASP A 26 4.53 15.53 17.66
CA ASP A 26 4.33 16.62 18.62
C ASP A 26 3.01 17.35 18.38
N ARG A 27 2.63 17.55 17.11
CA ARG A 27 1.35 18.14 16.75
C ARG A 27 0.18 17.23 17.12
N VAL A 28 0.29 15.93 16.84
CA VAL A 28 -0.74 14.95 17.17
C VAL A 28 -0.91 14.80 18.69
N ALA A 29 0.19 14.91 19.45
CA ALA A 29 0.16 14.86 20.91
C ALA A 29 -0.63 16.01 21.56
N GLN A 30 -0.75 17.16 20.89
CA GLN A 30 -1.61 18.26 21.36
C GLN A 30 -3.10 17.90 21.29
N GLU A 31 -3.49 17.06 20.32
CA GLU A 31 -4.89 16.66 20.11
C GLU A 31 -5.22 15.35 20.85
N MET A 32 -4.25 14.44 20.98
CA MET A 32 -4.44 13.08 21.53
C MET A 32 -3.30 12.68 22.48
N PRO A 33 -3.04 13.44 23.57
CA PRO A 33 -1.84 13.28 24.41
C PRO A 33 -1.74 11.88 25.01
N LYS A 34 -2.85 11.35 25.54
CA LYS A 34 -2.88 10.03 26.18
C LYS A 34 -2.51 8.89 25.21
N LEU A 35 -3.02 8.94 23.98
CA LEU A 35 -2.71 7.95 22.94
C LEU A 35 -1.22 7.99 22.57
N THR A 36 -0.66 9.18 22.42
CA THR A 36 0.75 9.35 22.05
C THR A 36 1.71 8.96 23.17
N GLU A 37 1.39 9.30 24.42
CA GLU A 37 2.19 8.98 25.61
C GLU A 37 2.24 7.47 25.87
N ASP A 38 1.11 6.78 25.73
CA ASP A 38 1.02 5.33 25.94
C ASP A 38 1.75 4.55 24.80
N LEU A 39 1.87 5.14 23.61
CA LEU A 39 2.43 4.48 22.43
C LEU A 39 3.93 4.73 22.23
N VAL A 40 4.39 5.98 22.24
CA VAL A 40 5.78 6.35 21.90
C VAL A 40 6.48 6.96 23.12
N PRO A 41 7.69 6.49 23.49
CA PRO A 41 8.50 5.48 22.83
C PRO A 41 8.27 4.03 23.33
N GLY A 42 7.32 3.82 24.24
CA GLY A 42 7.18 2.57 25.00
C GLY A 42 6.81 1.35 24.16
N VAL A 43 5.68 1.42 23.46
CA VAL A 43 5.17 0.31 22.62
C VAL A 43 5.79 0.35 21.22
N VAL A 44 5.94 1.55 20.65
CA VAL A 44 6.57 1.79 19.34
C VAL A 44 7.61 2.88 19.48
N THR A 45 8.80 2.67 18.92
CA THR A 45 9.83 3.72 18.87
C THR A 45 9.50 4.76 17.80
N LEU A 46 10.00 6.00 17.95
CA LEU A 46 9.90 7.02 16.89
C LEU A 46 10.45 6.51 15.55
N THR A 47 11.51 5.69 15.58
CA THR A 47 12.11 5.09 14.38
C THR A 47 11.12 4.15 13.67
N THR A 48 10.42 3.31 14.42
CA THR A 48 9.40 2.39 13.87
C THR A 48 8.21 3.18 13.32
N LEU A 49 7.70 4.16 14.07
CA LEU A 49 6.61 5.03 13.61
C LEU A 49 6.99 5.77 12.33
N HIS A 50 8.18 6.39 12.30
CA HIS A 50 8.72 7.06 11.12
C HIS A 50 8.77 6.12 9.92
N LYS A 51 9.25 4.88 10.11
CA LYS A 51 9.34 3.91 9.02
C LYS A 51 7.97 3.49 8.48
N VAL A 52 6.98 3.27 9.35
CA VAL A 52 5.61 2.95 8.93
C VAL A 52 5.01 4.11 8.13
N LEU A 53 5.08 5.34 8.63
CA LEU A 53 4.57 6.52 7.92
C LEU A 53 5.27 6.75 6.58
N GLN A 54 6.59 6.54 6.53
CA GLN A 54 7.36 6.61 5.29
C GLN A 54 6.90 5.57 4.27
N ASN A 55 6.67 4.32 4.70
CA ASN A 55 6.16 3.27 3.80
C ASN A 55 4.76 3.62 3.25
N LEU A 56 3.87 4.20 4.08
CA LEU A 56 2.56 4.66 3.62
C LEU A 56 2.70 5.74 2.54
N LEU A 57 3.57 6.73 2.75
CA LEU A 57 3.82 7.80 1.79
C LEU A 57 4.44 7.29 0.48
N ASP A 58 5.34 6.30 0.56
CA ASP A 58 5.96 5.66 -0.61
C ASP A 58 4.89 4.97 -1.51
N GLU A 59 3.84 4.43 -0.89
CA GLU A 59 2.68 3.85 -1.58
C GLU A 59 1.56 4.87 -1.86
N LYS A 60 1.84 6.18 -1.72
CA LYS A 60 0.89 7.29 -1.91
C LYS A 60 -0.34 7.20 -1.00
N VAL A 61 -0.23 6.55 0.15
CA VAL A 61 -1.30 6.45 1.15
C VAL A 61 -1.28 7.68 2.06
N PRO A 62 -2.39 8.40 2.23
CA PRO A 62 -2.45 9.60 3.06
C PRO A 62 -2.32 9.25 4.54
N ILE A 63 -1.43 9.95 5.22
CA ILE A 63 -1.20 9.84 6.67
C ILE A 63 -2.01 10.88 7.48
N ARG A 64 -3.16 11.32 6.94
CA ARG A 64 -3.99 12.36 7.57
C ARG A 64 -4.76 11.85 8.78
N ASP A 65 -5.19 10.58 8.74
CA ASP A 65 -5.90 9.93 9.83
C ASP A 65 -4.91 9.33 10.84
N MET A 66 -4.19 10.21 11.53
CA MET A 66 -3.20 9.81 12.52
C MET A 66 -3.83 9.07 13.70
N ARG A 67 -5.11 9.31 14.01
CA ARG A 67 -5.82 8.56 15.04
C ARG A 67 -5.87 7.07 14.70
N THR A 68 -6.43 6.72 13.54
CA THR A 68 -6.52 5.32 13.12
C THR A 68 -5.15 4.67 12.99
N ILE A 69 -4.14 5.39 12.49
CA ILE A 69 -2.76 4.87 12.40
C ILE A 69 -2.23 4.52 13.79
N LEU A 70 -2.28 5.46 14.75
CA LEU A 70 -1.71 5.24 16.09
C LEU A 70 -2.51 4.22 16.90
N GLU A 71 -3.85 4.21 16.81
CA GLU A 71 -4.69 3.19 17.47
C GLU A 71 -4.37 1.78 16.95
N THR A 72 -4.22 1.62 15.63
CA THR A 72 -3.86 0.33 15.02
C THR A 72 -2.47 -0.11 15.48
N LEU A 73 -1.50 0.81 15.54
CA LEU A 73 -0.17 0.52 16.05
C LEU A 73 -0.19 0.13 17.54
N ALA A 74 -0.98 0.80 18.38
CA ALA A 74 -1.08 0.47 19.80
C ALA A 74 -1.62 -0.95 20.03
N GLU A 75 -2.54 -1.42 19.19
CA GLU A 75 -3.11 -2.76 19.28
C GLU A 75 -2.14 -3.85 18.80
N HIS A 76 -1.39 -3.60 17.72
CA HIS A 76 -0.62 -4.65 17.03
C HIS A 76 0.87 -4.65 17.36
N ALA A 77 1.45 -3.50 17.73
CA ALA A 77 2.87 -3.40 18.04
C ALA A 77 3.35 -4.24 19.24
N PRO A 78 2.55 -4.52 20.28
CA PRO A 78 2.95 -5.40 21.37
C PRO A 78 3.26 -6.84 20.92
N ILE A 79 2.66 -7.30 19.82
CA ILE A 79 2.81 -8.66 19.29
C ILE A 79 3.65 -8.72 18.01
N GLN A 80 3.82 -7.60 17.32
CA GLN A 80 4.55 -7.49 16.06
C GLN A 80 5.32 -6.18 15.99
N SER A 81 6.65 -6.24 15.92
CA SER A 81 7.51 -5.06 15.89
C SER A 81 8.07 -4.71 14.51
N ASP A 82 7.90 -5.57 13.51
CA ASP A 82 8.38 -5.32 12.14
C ASP A 82 7.57 -4.18 11.50
N PRO A 83 8.23 -3.07 11.10
CA PRO A 83 7.56 -1.96 10.41
C PRO A 83 6.82 -2.39 9.14
N HIS A 84 7.28 -3.41 8.42
CA HIS A 84 6.65 -3.87 7.19
C HIS A 84 5.30 -4.54 7.47
N GLU A 85 5.23 -5.39 8.50
CA GLU A 85 4.01 -6.03 8.95
C GLU A 85 3.04 -5.01 9.55
N LEU A 86 3.54 -4.09 10.39
CA LEU A 86 2.73 -2.99 10.93
C LEU A 86 2.16 -2.10 9.83
N THR A 87 2.93 -1.83 8.77
CA THR A 87 2.44 -1.08 7.59
C THR A 87 1.27 -1.81 6.94
N ALA A 88 1.34 -3.15 6.82
CA ALA A 88 0.26 -3.92 6.20
C ALA A 88 -1.04 -3.84 7.01
N VAL A 89 -0.96 -3.95 8.33
CA VAL A 89 -2.13 -3.83 9.21
C VAL A 89 -2.70 -2.40 9.18
N VAL A 90 -1.85 -1.37 9.26
CA VAL A 90 -2.29 0.03 9.19
C VAL A 90 -2.98 0.33 7.86
N ARG A 91 -2.50 -0.23 6.74
CA ARG A 91 -3.17 -0.07 5.44
C ARG A 91 -4.57 -0.68 5.42
N VAL A 92 -4.77 -1.83 6.06
CA VAL A 92 -6.11 -2.44 6.19
C VAL A 92 -7.02 -1.52 7.00
N ALA A 93 -6.55 -0.96 8.12
CA ALA A 93 -7.30 0.01 8.91
C ALA A 93 -7.66 1.28 8.11
N LEU A 94 -6.76 1.73 7.24
CA LEU A 94 -6.97 2.85 6.32
C LEU A 94 -7.71 2.47 5.02
N GLY A 95 -8.18 1.23 4.88
CA GLY A 95 -8.73 0.70 3.63
C GLY A 95 -9.87 1.53 3.03
N ARG A 96 -10.73 2.12 3.88
CA ARG A 96 -11.78 3.05 3.43
C ARG A 96 -11.21 4.30 2.74
N ALA A 97 -10.17 4.90 3.31
CA ALA A 97 -9.52 6.08 2.75
C ALA A 97 -8.79 5.72 1.44
N ILE A 98 -8.07 4.59 1.43
CA ILE A 98 -7.38 4.06 0.25
C ILE A 98 -8.38 3.77 -0.88
N THR A 99 -9.50 3.12 -0.56
CA THR A 99 -10.57 2.83 -1.53
C THR A 99 -11.12 4.11 -2.15
N GLN A 100 -11.44 5.12 -1.32
CA GLN A 100 -12.00 6.40 -1.83
C GLN A 100 -10.98 7.24 -2.61
N GLN A 101 -9.69 7.12 -2.29
CA GLN A 101 -8.63 7.80 -3.03
C GLN A 101 -8.55 7.34 -4.49
N TRP A 102 -8.66 6.03 -4.73
CA TRP A 102 -8.53 5.46 -6.08
C TRP A 102 -9.86 5.26 -6.80
N PHE A 103 -10.94 5.07 -6.04
CA PHE A 103 -12.28 4.81 -6.54
C PHE A 103 -13.30 5.69 -5.81
N PRO A 104 -13.29 7.02 -6.06
CA PRO A 104 -14.19 7.95 -5.40
C PRO A 104 -15.65 7.59 -5.70
N GLY A 105 -16.53 7.78 -4.72
CA GLY A 105 -17.96 7.52 -4.87
C GLY A 105 -18.34 6.06 -4.59
N LYS A 106 -19.40 5.59 -5.25
CA LYS A 106 -20.03 4.28 -5.02
C LYS A 106 -20.08 3.39 -6.27
N ASP A 107 -19.46 3.82 -7.35
CA ASP A 107 -19.48 3.10 -8.61
C ASP A 107 -18.69 1.78 -8.54
N GLU A 108 -18.86 0.96 -9.57
CA GLU A 108 -18.12 -0.28 -9.75
C GLU A 108 -16.60 -0.01 -9.75
N VAL A 109 -15.86 -0.84 -9.01
CA VAL A 109 -14.41 -0.74 -8.86
C VAL A 109 -13.74 -1.55 -9.95
N HIS A 110 -13.10 -0.87 -10.90
CA HIS A 110 -12.40 -1.50 -12.03
C HIS A 110 -10.92 -1.68 -11.70
N VAL A 111 -10.47 -2.93 -11.67
CA VAL A 111 -9.10 -3.30 -11.26
C VAL A 111 -8.45 -4.25 -12.24
N ILE A 112 -7.13 -4.26 -12.22
CA ILE A 112 -6.30 -5.33 -12.77
C ILE A 112 -6.31 -6.47 -11.74
N GLY A 113 -6.51 -7.71 -12.18
CA GLY A 113 -6.38 -8.91 -11.36
C GLY A 113 -5.22 -9.80 -11.81
N LEU A 114 -4.89 -10.78 -10.97
CA LEU A 114 -4.07 -11.93 -11.37
C LEU A 114 -4.98 -13.06 -11.82
N ASP A 115 -4.54 -13.85 -12.79
CA ASP A 115 -5.19 -15.12 -13.06
C ASP A 115 -4.93 -16.12 -11.91
N THR A 116 -5.82 -17.09 -11.77
CA THR A 116 -5.77 -18.06 -10.66
C THR A 116 -4.53 -18.98 -10.71
N PRO A 117 -4.03 -19.44 -11.87
CA PRO A 117 -2.78 -20.20 -11.95
C PRO A 117 -1.56 -19.41 -11.46
N LEU A 118 -1.39 -18.15 -11.90
CA LEU A 118 -0.28 -17.29 -11.51
C LEU A 118 -0.37 -16.95 -10.02
N GLU A 119 -1.55 -16.58 -9.52
CA GLU A 119 -1.74 -16.30 -8.10
C GLU A 119 -1.29 -17.48 -7.22
N ARG A 120 -1.70 -18.71 -7.58
CA ARG A 120 -1.28 -19.92 -6.86
C ARG A 120 0.22 -20.16 -6.92
N LEU A 121 0.83 -19.97 -8.09
CA LEU A 121 2.29 -20.10 -8.25
C LEU A 121 3.02 -19.10 -7.35
N LEU A 122 2.61 -17.82 -7.36
CA LEU A 122 3.22 -16.77 -6.54
C LEU A 122 3.08 -17.05 -5.04
N LEU A 123 1.91 -17.56 -4.60
CA LEU A 123 1.69 -17.95 -3.22
C LEU A 123 2.58 -19.14 -2.80
N GLN A 124 2.78 -20.13 -3.68
CA GLN A 124 3.69 -21.25 -3.43
C GLN A 124 5.14 -20.80 -3.33
N ALA A 125 5.58 -19.88 -4.21
CA ALA A 125 6.93 -19.31 -4.18
C ALA A 125 7.21 -18.58 -2.85
N LEU A 126 6.23 -17.80 -2.34
CA LEU A 126 6.34 -17.14 -1.04
C LEU A 126 6.51 -18.13 0.12
N GLN A 127 5.76 -19.23 0.14
CA GLN A 127 5.81 -20.22 1.21
C GLN A 127 7.07 -21.09 1.17
N GLY A 128 7.57 -21.40 -0.03
CA GLY A 128 8.73 -22.26 -0.22
C GLY A 128 10.08 -21.58 -0.01
N GLY A 129 10.13 -20.28 0.28
CA GLY A 129 11.37 -19.50 0.38
C GLY A 129 12.12 -19.36 -0.96
N GLY A 130 11.52 -19.82 -2.05
CA GLY A 130 12.05 -19.71 -3.40
C GLY A 130 11.67 -18.36 -4.01
N GLY A 131 12.67 -17.60 -4.44
CA GLY A 131 12.42 -16.37 -5.20
C GLY A 131 11.67 -16.65 -6.51
N LEU A 132 11.11 -15.59 -7.11
CA LEU A 132 10.51 -15.71 -8.45
C LEU A 132 11.59 -16.15 -9.46
N GLU A 133 11.29 -17.17 -10.25
CA GLU A 133 12.15 -17.55 -11.37
C GLU A 133 12.30 -16.35 -12.33
N PRO A 134 13.50 -16.05 -12.84
CA PRO A 134 13.74 -14.86 -13.67
C PRO A 134 12.77 -14.75 -14.86
N GLY A 135 12.52 -15.86 -15.56
CA GLY A 135 11.59 -15.88 -16.69
C GLY A 135 10.13 -15.60 -16.30
N LEU A 136 9.72 -15.99 -15.09
CA LEU A 136 8.39 -15.64 -14.56
C LEU A 136 8.33 -14.15 -14.20
N ALA A 137 9.39 -13.62 -13.57
CA ALA A 137 9.47 -12.21 -13.19
C ALA A 137 9.39 -11.28 -14.42
N ASP A 138 10.12 -11.59 -15.49
CA ASP A 138 10.11 -10.81 -16.74
C ASP A 138 8.73 -10.83 -17.40
N ARG A 139 8.10 -12.02 -17.46
CA ARG A 139 6.74 -12.17 -18.00
C ARG A 139 5.72 -11.42 -17.16
N LEU A 140 5.80 -11.51 -15.84
CA LEU A 140 4.92 -10.81 -14.91
C LEU A 140 5.01 -9.30 -15.13
N LEU A 141 6.22 -8.75 -15.28
CA LEU A 141 6.42 -7.33 -15.54
C LEU A 141 5.84 -6.91 -16.90
N ALA A 142 6.12 -7.67 -17.97
CA ALA A 142 5.61 -7.38 -19.30
C ALA A 142 4.07 -7.42 -19.35
N GLN A 143 3.45 -8.44 -18.77
CA GLN A 143 1.99 -8.56 -18.70
C GLN A 143 1.35 -7.48 -17.83
N THR A 144 2.02 -7.05 -16.75
CA THR A 144 1.56 -5.91 -15.95
C THR A 144 1.57 -4.62 -16.76
N GLN A 145 2.62 -4.40 -17.57
CA GLN A 145 2.69 -3.25 -18.46
C GLN A 145 1.58 -3.26 -19.51
N GLU A 146 1.28 -4.42 -20.12
CA GLU A 146 0.15 -4.57 -21.03
C GLU A 146 -1.19 -4.30 -20.35
N ALA A 147 -1.39 -4.81 -19.13
CA ALA A 147 -2.61 -4.60 -18.36
C ALA A 147 -2.81 -3.11 -18.00
N LEU A 148 -1.72 -2.39 -17.66
CA LEU A 148 -1.76 -0.95 -17.45
C LEU A 148 -2.18 -0.19 -18.70
N SER A 149 -1.63 -0.52 -19.86
CA SER A 149 -2.02 0.12 -21.13
C SER A 149 -3.50 -0.11 -21.45
N ARG A 150 -4.03 -1.30 -21.15
CA ARG A 150 -5.47 -1.58 -21.29
C ARG A 150 -6.33 -0.79 -20.31
N GLN A 151 -5.89 -0.64 -19.04
CA GLN A 151 -6.60 0.19 -18.07
C GLN A 151 -6.66 1.64 -18.49
N GLU A 152 -5.57 2.17 -19.02
CA GLU A 152 -5.51 3.54 -19.52
C GLU A 152 -6.48 3.74 -20.69
N MET A 153 -6.56 2.80 -21.64
CA MET A 153 -7.52 2.85 -22.74
C MET A 153 -8.99 2.83 -22.27
N LEU A 154 -9.27 2.20 -21.13
CA LEU A 154 -10.60 2.16 -20.52
C LEU A 154 -10.89 3.38 -19.64
N GLY A 155 -9.92 4.28 -19.45
CA GLY A 155 -10.05 5.42 -18.53
C GLY A 155 -10.16 5.01 -17.06
N ALA A 156 -9.73 3.80 -16.73
CA ALA A 156 -9.87 3.23 -15.40
C ALA A 156 -8.55 3.31 -14.59
N PRO A 157 -8.60 3.34 -13.24
CA PRO A 157 -7.40 3.53 -12.42
C PRO A 157 -6.33 2.44 -12.63
N PRO A 158 -5.02 2.77 -12.50
CA PRO A 158 -3.91 1.82 -12.64
C PRO A 158 -3.72 0.98 -11.37
N VAL A 159 -4.77 0.30 -10.92
CA VAL A 159 -4.81 -0.44 -9.66
C VAL A 159 -4.81 -1.94 -9.93
N LEU A 160 -3.82 -2.62 -9.39
CA LEU A 160 -3.73 -4.08 -9.30
C LEU A 160 -4.26 -4.54 -7.94
N LEU A 161 -5.30 -5.38 -7.96
CA LEU A 161 -5.86 -6.02 -6.79
C LEU A 161 -5.33 -7.44 -6.65
N VAL A 162 -4.76 -7.77 -5.49
CA VAL A 162 -4.17 -9.09 -5.21
C VAL A 162 -4.55 -9.63 -3.83
N ASN A 163 -4.28 -10.91 -3.61
CA ASN A 163 -4.29 -11.50 -2.27
C ASN A 163 -3.39 -10.72 -1.29
N HIS A 164 -3.85 -10.53 -0.06
CA HIS A 164 -3.13 -9.83 1.01
C HIS A 164 -1.66 -10.24 1.14
N ALA A 165 -1.36 -11.55 1.11
CA ALA A 165 0.00 -12.07 1.25
C ALA A 165 0.93 -11.68 0.09
N LEU A 166 0.38 -11.45 -1.11
CA LEU A 166 1.15 -11.07 -2.29
C LEU A 166 1.42 -9.56 -2.38
N ARG A 167 0.61 -8.73 -1.71
CA ARG A 167 0.64 -7.26 -1.90
C ARG A 167 2.01 -6.64 -1.64
N PRO A 168 2.72 -6.92 -0.53
CA PRO A 168 4.03 -6.30 -0.27
C PRO A 168 5.07 -6.69 -1.32
N LEU A 169 5.10 -7.98 -1.70
CA LEU A 169 6.03 -8.50 -2.70
C LEU A 169 5.80 -7.87 -4.06
N LEU A 170 4.55 -7.86 -4.54
CA LEU A 170 4.19 -7.33 -5.85
C LEU A 170 4.31 -5.81 -5.91
N SER A 171 3.95 -5.09 -4.83
CA SER A 171 4.15 -3.64 -4.74
C SER A 171 5.62 -3.28 -4.91
N ARG A 172 6.52 -3.92 -4.14
CA ARG A 172 7.96 -3.67 -4.21
C ARG A 172 8.56 -4.07 -5.56
N PHE A 173 8.14 -5.20 -6.12
CA PHE A 173 8.67 -5.70 -7.39
C PHE A 173 8.22 -4.86 -8.58
N LEU A 174 6.91 -4.66 -8.74
CA LEU A 174 6.34 -4.05 -9.94
C LEU A 174 6.51 -2.53 -9.94
N ARG A 175 6.33 -1.85 -8.80
CA ARG A 175 6.39 -0.38 -8.75
C ARG A 175 7.79 0.19 -8.96
N ARG A 176 8.83 -0.64 -8.79
CA ARG A 176 10.21 -0.27 -9.15
C ARG A 176 10.35 0.09 -10.62
N SER A 177 9.66 -0.66 -11.49
CA SER A 177 9.64 -0.44 -12.93
C SER A 177 8.43 0.36 -13.39
N LEU A 178 7.33 0.31 -12.63
CA LEU A 178 6.03 0.91 -12.96
C LEU A 178 5.54 1.83 -11.80
N PRO A 179 6.13 3.02 -11.58
CA PRO A 179 5.80 3.87 -10.41
C PRO A 179 4.36 4.40 -10.37
N GLN A 180 3.66 4.36 -11.51
CA GLN A 180 2.24 4.69 -11.64
C GLN A 180 1.31 3.57 -11.16
N LEU A 181 1.80 2.33 -11.09
CA LEU A 181 1.02 1.20 -10.60
C LEU A 181 0.73 1.36 -9.11
N VAL A 182 -0.50 1.05 -8.74
CA VAL A 182 -0.96 0.92 -7.36
C VAL A 182 -1.27 -0.54 -7.12
N VAL A 183 -0.76 -1.10 -6.02
CA VAL A 183 -1.05 -2.49 -5.65
C VAL A 183 -1.85 -2.49 -4.35
N LEU A 184 -3.10 -2.96 -4.42
CA LEU A 184 -4.00 -3.05 -3.28
C LEU A 184 -4.23 -4.51 -2.89
N SER A 185 -4.41 -4.72 -1.59
CA SER A 185 -4.83 -6.01 -1.04
C SER A 185 -6.36 -6.11 -1.10
N ASN A 186 -6.87 -7.32 -1.29
CA ASN A 186 -8.31 -7.62 -1.15
C ASN A 186 -8.88 -7.18 0.22
N LEU A 187 -8.09 -7.26 1.30
CA LEU A 187 -8.48 -6.76 2.63
C LEU A 187 -8.51 -5.22 2.77
N GLU A 188 -7.97 -4.47 1.82
CA GLU A 188 -7.94 -2.99 1.86
C GLU A 188 -9.15 -2.39 1.14
N LEU A 189 -9.83 -3.15 0.28
CA LEU A 189 -11.04 -2.70 -0.40
C LEU A 189 -12.26 -2.83 0.51
N SER A 190 -13.13 -1.82 0.48
CA SER A 190 -14.38 -1.85 1.25
C SER A 190 -15.32 -2.95 0.73
N ASP A 191 -15.80 -3.81 1.62
CA ASP A 191 -16.66 -4.99 1.31
C ASP A 191 -17.97 -4.65 0.56
N ASN A 192 -18.39 -3.39 0.56
CA ASN A 192 -19.64 -2.91 -0.03
C ASN A 192 -19.51 -2.44 -1.49
N ARG A 193 -18.35 -2.62 -2.13
CA ARG A 193 -18.11 -2.21 -3.53
C ARG A 193 -18.21 -3.40 -4.47
N HIS A 194 -18.89 -3.23 -5.60
CA HIS A 194 -18.85 -4.21 -6.68
C HIS A 194 -17.49 -4.13 -7.39
N ILE A 195 -16.73 -5.21 -7.37
CA ILE A 195 -15.39 -5.29 -7.98
C ILE A 195 -15.52 -5.98 -9.34
N ARG A 196 -14.93 -5.36 -10.38
CA ARG A 196 -14.82 -5.92 -11.71
C ARG A 196 -13.37 -5.94 -12.17
N MET A 197 -12.90 -7.12 -12.56
CA MET A 197 -11.58 -7.27 -13.18
C MET A 197 -11.70 -6.88 -14.65
N THR A 198 -11.12 -5.75 -15.03
CA THR A 198 -11.13 -5.22 -16.40
C THR A 198 -9.89 -5.62 -17.19
N ALA A 199 -8.82 -5.98 -16.49
CA ALA A 199 -7.63 -6.61 -17.06
C ALA A 199 -7.14 -7.75 -16.15
N THR A 200 -6.45 -8.72 -16.74
CA THR A 200 -5.91 -9.88 -16.02
C THR A 200 -4.47 -10.13 -16.46
N ILE A 201 -3.58 -10.30 -15.49
CA ILE A 201 -2.18 -10.69 -15.67
C ILE A 201 -2.10 -12.22 -15.58
N GLY A 202 -1.35 -12.87 -16.47
CA GLY A 202 -1.30 -14.34 -16.60
C GLY A 202 -2.30 -14.92 -17.61
N GLY A 203 -3.37 -14.18 -17.93
CA GLY A 203 -4.42 -14.62 -18.86
C GLY A 203 -4.00 -14.59 -20.33
N LYS A 204 -3.11 -15.51 -20.75
CA LYS A 204 -2.88 -16.00 -22.12
C LYS A 204 -1.87 -17.14 -22.12
#